data_AF-A0AAE3AYK4-F1
#
_entry.id   AF-A0AAE3AYK4-F1
#
_cell.length_a   1.000
_cell.length_b   1.000
_cell.length_c   1.000
_cell.angle_alpha   90.00
_cell.angle_beta   90.00
_cell.angle_gamma   90.00
#
_symmetry.space_group_name_H-M   'P 1'
#
loop_
_entity.id
_entity.type
_entity.pdbx_description
1 polymer ?
#
loop_
_entity_poly.entity_id
_entity_poly.type
_entity_poly.pdbx_seq_one_letter_code
_entity_poly.pdbx_strand_id
1 'polypeptide(L)'
;MESWKEKAAAYWNDGLRVEDISVLLEVSRQSISAYLKTLPGYAEEKARRKRESAARRREYKTEKQRQYRAVSGIMAVTAETMRREHDLAALELSREIYH
;
A
#
# COMPACT_ATOMS: atom_id res chain seq x y z
N MET A 1 27.61 -7.11 -28.23
CA MET A 1 26.99 -5.95 -27.55
C MET A 1 25.64 -6.43 -27.06
N GLU A 2 25.44 -6.58 -25.75
CA GLU A 2 24.15 -7.04 -25.19
C GLU A 2 23.05 -6.07 -25.59
N SER A 3 21.92 -6.61 -26.03
CA SER A 3 20.76 -5.80 -26.39
C SER A 3 20.16 -5.19 -25.13
N TRP A 4 19.68 -3.95 -25.21
CA TRP A 4 18.93 -3.33 -24.10
C TRP A 4 17.74 -4.21 -23.66
N LYS A 5 17.22 -5.06 -24.55
CA LYS A 5 16.17 -6.04 -24.27
C LYS A 5 16.60 -7.06 -23.22
N GLU A 6 17.78 -7.66 -23.37
CA GLU A 6 18.29 -8.68 -22.45
C GLU A 6 18.50 -8.08 -21.05
N LYS A 7 19.09 -6.89 -21.00
CA LYS A 7 19.27 -6.14 -19.75
C LYS A 7 17.94 -5.75 -19.10
N ALA A 8 16.96 -5.32 -19.90
CA ALA A 8 15.63 -4.98 -19.40
C ALA A 8 14.92 -6.21 -18.79
N ALA A 9 15.08 -7.39 -19.39
CA ALA A 9 14.55 -8.64 -18.85
C ALA A 9 15.23 -9.02 -17.52
N ALA A 10 16.57 -8.92 -17.45
CA ALA A 10 17.34 -9.19 -16.24
C ALA A 10 16.91 -8.25 -15.09
N TYR A 11 16.94 -6.94 -15.32
CA TYR A 11 16.51 -5.95 -14.32
C TYR A 11 15.05 -6.11 -13.92
N TRP A 12 14.19 -6.45 -14.88
CA TRP A 12 12.80 -6.76 -14.55
C TRP A 12 12.70 -8.00 -13.69
N ASN A 13 13.55 -9.01 -13.81
CA ASN A 13 13.50 -10.18 -12.92
C ASN A 13 14.06 -9.86 -11.52
N ASP A 14 15.04 -8.97 -11.45
CA ASP A 14 15.67 -8.51 -10.20
C ASP A 14 14.77 -7.59 -9.34
N GLY A 15 13.60 -7.19 -9.85
CA GLY A 15 12.63 -6.40 -9.07
C GLY A 15 12.51 -4.94 -9.45
N LEU A 16 13.30 -4.46 -10.42
CA LEU A 16 13.29 -3.05 -10.80
C LEU A 16 11.98 -2.67 -11.49
N ARG A 17 11.58 -1.41 -11.31
CA ARG A 17 10.40 -0.85 -11.99
C ARG A 17 10.77 -0.44 -13.40
N VAL A 18 9.75 -0.36 -14.27
CA VAL A 18 9.92 0.05 -15.66
C VAL A 18 10.51 1.45 -15.76
N GLU A 19 10.16 2.33 -14.83
CA GLU A 19 10.72 3.68 -14.70
C GLU A 19 12.23 3.65 -14.45
N ASP A 20 12.69 2.82 -13.50
CA ASP A 20 14.11 2.72 -13.15
C ASP A 20 14.92 2.10 -14.31
N ILE A 21 14.36 1.07 -14.96
CA ILE A 21 14.96 0.42 -16.14
C ILE A 21 15.08 1.43 -17.30
N SER A 22 14.09 2.31 -17.45
CA SER A 22 14.09 3.36 -18.48
C SER A 22 15.23 4.35 -18.30
N VAL A 23 15.50 4.75 -17.07
CA VAL A 23 16.64 5.61 -16.74
C VAL A 23 17.96 4.88 -16.96
N LEU A 24 18.10 3.64 -16.47
CA LEU A 24 19.35 2.87 -16.54
C LEU A 24 19.79 2.51 -17.95
N LEU A 25 18.83 2.27 -18.86
CA LEU A 25 19.12 1.86 -20.24
C LEU A 25 18.99 3.01 -21.23
N GLU A 26 18.58 4.19 -20.79
CA GLU A 26 18.28 5.36 -21.63
C GLU A 26 17.29 5.05 -22.77
N VAL A 27 16.37 4.12 -22.52
CA VAL A 27 15.33 3.70 -23.47
C VAL A 27 13.99 4.19 -22.95
N SER A 28 13.09 4.57 -23.86
CA SER A 28 11.75 5.01 -23.47
C SER A 28 11.02 3.96 -22.64
N ARG A 29 10.32 4.42 -21.60
CA ARG A 29 9.46 3.58 -20.74
C ARG A 29 8.44 2.78 -21.55
N GLN A 30 7.93 3.34 -22.65
CA GLN A 30 6.99 2.68 -23.54
C GLN A 30 7.63 1.49 -24.27
N SER A 31 8.85 1.66 -24.80
CA SER A 31 9.59 0.60 -25.48
C SER A 31 9.92 -0.54 -24.54
N ILE A 32 10.36 -0.24 -23.31
CA ILE A 32 10.61 -1.26 -22.27
C ILE A 32 9.31 -1.97 -21.90
N SER A 33 8.24 -1.23 -21.63
CA SER A 33 6.96 -1.86 -21.29
C SER A 33 6.41 -2.73 -22.42
N ALA A 34 6.57 -2.31 -23.68
CA ALA A 34 6.12 -3.09 -24.83
C ALA A 34 6.90 -4.40 -24.92
N TYR A 35 8.23 -4.33 -24.80
CA TYR A 35 9.09 -5.51 -24.80
C TYR A 35 8.79 -6.46 -23.63
N LEU A 36 8.73 -5.97 -22.39
CA LEU A 36 8.48 -6.83 -21.21
C LEU A 36 7.17 -7.61 -21.33
N LYS A 37 6.12 -7.04 -21.93
CA LYS A 37 4.85 -7.73 -22.16
C LYS A 37 4.96 -8.91 -23.13
N THR A 38 5.99 -8.94 -23.98
CA THR A 38 6.23 -10.06 -24.91
C THR A 38 6.97 -11.23 -24.25
N LEU A 39 7.55 -11.02 -23.06
CA LEU A 39 8.31 -12.06 -22.37
C LEU A 39 7.39 -13.16 -21.80
N PRO A 40 7.78 -14.44 -21.92
CA PRO A 40 7.11 -15.51 -21.21
C PRO A 40 7.22 -15.28 -19.69
N GLY A 41 6.15 -15.55 -18.95
CA GLY A 41 6.13 -15.36 -17.50
C GLY A 41 5.93 -13.92 -17.02
N TYR A 42 5.85 -12.91 -17.91
CA TYR A 42 5.60 -11.52 -17.50
C TYR A 42 4.31 -11.37 -16.67
N ALA A 43 3.24 -12.06 -17.08
CA ALA A 43 1.97 -12.02 -16.37
C ALA A 43 2.07 -12.59 -14.94
N GLU A 44 2.81 -13.69 -14.77
CA GLU A 44 3.03 -14.36 -13.49
C GLU A 44 3.89 -13.49 -12.57
N GLU A 45 4.99 -12.93 -13.10
CA GLU A 45 5.87 -12.02 -12.38
C GLU A 45 5.12 -10.77 -11.91
N LYS A 46 4.32 -10.18 -12.80
CA LYS A 46 3.45 -9.05 -12.46
C LYS A 46 2.45 -9.40 -11.37
N ALA A 47 1.87 -10.60 -11.40
CA ALA A 47 0.95 -11.07 -10.36
C ALA A 47 1.68 -11.30 -9.03
N ARG A 48 2.89 -11.88 -9.04
CA ARG A 48 3.76 -12.04 -7.87
C ARG A 48 4.01 -10.69 -7.19
N ARG A 49 4.47 -9.70 -7.95
CA ARG A 49 4.71 -8.33 -7.46
C ARG A 49 3.46 -7.68 -6.88
N LYS A 50 2.29 -7.90 -7.50
CA LYS A 50 1.02 -7.39 -6.98
C LYS A 50 0.67 -7.99 -5.62
N ARG A 51 0.90 -9.30 -5.43
CA ARG A 51 0.68 -9.99 -4.14
C ARG A 51 1.64 -9.49 -3.07
N GLU A 52 2.93 -9.38 -3.37
CA GLU A 52 3.94 -8.86 -2.44
C GLU A 52 3.65 -7.41 -2.02
N SER A 53 3.24 -6.55 -2.95
CA SER A 53 2.83 -5.18 -2.65
C SER A 53 1.58 -5.12 -1.78
N ALA A 54 0.63 -6.04 -1.98
CA ALA A 54 -0.55 -6.16 -1.11
C ALA A 54 -0.17 -6.61 0.31
N ALA A 55 0.72 -7.60 0.44
CA ALA A 55 1.24 -8.06 1.72
C ALA A 55 1.95 -6.93 2.49
N ARG A 56 2.91 -6.25 1.85
CA ARG A 56 3.63 -5.10 2.44
C ARG A 56 2.69 -3.98 2.90
N ARG A 57 1.67 -3.67 2.10
CA ARG A 57 0.66 -2.66 2.49
C ARG A 57 -0.17 -3.10 3.69
N ARG A 58 -0.52 -4.39 3.78
CA ARG A 58 -1.23 -4.94 4.92
C ARG A 58 -0.38 -4.83 6.19
N GLU A 59 0.88 -5.24 6.13
CA GLU A 59 1.83 -5.12 7.24
C GLU A 59 1.98 -3.68 7.71
N TYR A 60 2.24 -2.75 6.76
CA TYR A 60 2.32 -1.33 7.06
C TYR A 60 1.05 -0.81 7.75
N LYS A 61 -0.14 -1.16 7.23
CA LYS A 61 -1.41 -0.71 7.82
C LYS A 61 -1.65 -1.29 9.21
N THR A 62 -1.33 -2.57 9.41
CA THR A 62 -1.44 -3.25 10.71
C THR A 62 -0.53 -2.59 11.74
N GLU A 63 0.72 -2.34 11.38
CA GLU A 63 1.69 -1.70 12.27
C GLU A 63 1.30 -0.26 12.58
N LYS A 64 0.86 0.50 11.57
CA LYS A 64 0.34 1.86 11.77
C LYS A 64 -0.87 1.88 12.70
N GLN A 65 -1.79 0.91 12.57
CA GLN A 65 -2.91 0.78 13.51
C GLN A 65 -2.46 0.39 14.92
N ARG A 66 -1.43 -0.45 15.04
CA ARG A 66 -0.84 -0.79 16.34
C ARG A 66 -0.28 0.46 17.00
N GLN A 67 0.44 1.29 16.25
CA GLN A 67 0.94 2.58 16.73
C GLN A 67 -0.21 3.49 17.16
N TYR A 68 -1.27 3.63 16.35
CA TYR A 68 -2.45 4.43 16.73
C TYR A 68 -3.11 3.93 18.03
N ARG A 69 -3.20 2.61 18.24
CA ARG A 69 -3.70 2.05 19.51
C ARG A 69 -2.73 2.22 20.67
N ALA A 70 -1.43 2.21 20.40
CA ALA A 70 -0.38 2.37 21.40
C ALA A 70 -0.15 3.83 21.81
N VAL A 71 -0.69 4.80 21.07
CA VAL A 71 -0.74 6.21 21.51
C VAL A 71 -1.67 6.28 22.73
N SER A 72 -1.09 6.10 23.91
CA SER A 72 -1.69 6.45 25.19
C SER A 72 -1.56 7.96 25.38
N GLY A 73 -2.68 8.68 25.50
CA GLY A 73 -2.72 10.13 25.64
C GLY A 73 -4.15 10.67 25.55
N ILE A 74 -4.29 11.97 25.30
CA ILE A 74 -5.58 12.71 25.32
C ILE A 74 -6.65 12.10 24.38
N MET A 75 -6.26 11.38 23.33
CA MET A 75 -7.15 10.73 22.35
C MET A 75 -7.30 9.21 22.57
N ALA A 76 -6.77 8.66 23.66
CA ALA A 76 -6.88 7.23 23.93
C ALA A 76 -8.34 6.89 24.29
N VAL A 77 -8.93 5.95 23.55
CA VAL A 77 -10.26 5.41 23.84
C VAL A 77 -10.13 4.50 25.06
N THR A 78 -10.44 5.05 26.23
CA THR A 78 -10.47 4.34 27.51
C THR A 78 -11.92 3.99 27.88
N ALA A 79 -12.09 3.12 28.88
CA ALA A 79 -13.42 2.84 29.42
C ALA A 79 -14.11 4.10 29.96
N GLU A 80 -13.33 5.07 30.46
CA GLU A 80 -13.83 6.34 30.96
C GLU A 80 -14.28 7.29 29.84
N THR A 81 -13.50 7.42 28.75
CA THR A 81 -13.91 8.24 27.61
C THR A 81 -15.13 7.65 26.90
N MET A 82 -15.21 6.32 26.76
CA MET A 82 -16.39 5.65 26.19
C MET A 82 -17.64 5.87 27.07
N ARG A 83 -17.51 5.80 28.40
CA ARG A 83 -18.62 6.08 29.32
C ARG A 83 -19.09 7.53 29.19
N ARG A 84 -18.17 8.49 29.16
CA ARG A 84 -18.49 9.91 28.99
C ARG A 84 -19.21 10.20 27.67
N GLU A 85 -18.75 9.63 26.56
CA GLU A 85 -19.42 9.78 25.26
C GLU A 85 -20.82 9.15 25.26
N HIS A 86 -20.98 7.97 25.86
CA HIS A 86 -22.28 7.33 26.03
C HIS A 86 -23.25 8.20 26.82
N ASP A 87 -22.80 8.76 27.96
CA ASP A 87 -23.64 9.58 28.83
C ASP A 87 -24.06 10.89 28.14
N LEU A 88 -23.16 11.51 27.37
CA LEU A 88 -23.48 12.69 26.54
C LEU A 88 -24.50 12.36 25.45
N ALA A 89 -24.32 11.24 24.74
CA ALA A 89 -25.26 10.80 23.71
C ALA A 89 -26.65 10.50 24.29
N ALA A 90 -26.71 9.87 25.46
CA ALA A 90 -27.98 9.60 26.16
C ALA A 90 -28.68 10.89 26.60
N LEU A 91 -27.93 11.89 27.07
CA LEU A 91 -28.46 13.21 27.40
C LEU A 91 -29.02 13.93 26.17
N GLU A 92 -28.31 13.88 25.04
CA GLU A 92 -28.76 14.50 23.79
C GLU A 92 -30.02 13.83 23.24
N LEU A 93 -30.07 12.49 23.20
CA LEU A 93 -31.27 11.73 22.85
C LEU A 93 -32.44 12.03 23.77
N SER A 94 -32.21 12.14 25.09
CA SER A 94 -33.28 12.48 26.03
C SER A 94 -33.83 13.89 25.75
N ARG A 95 -32.95 14.84 25.42
CA ARG A 95 -33.34 16.19 25.07
C ARG A 95 -34.14 16.24 23.77
N GLU A 96 -33.83 15.39 22.79
CA GLU A 96 -34.59 15.27 21.54
C GLU A 96 -35.97 14.61 21.73
N ILE A 97 -36.15 13.75 22.74
CA ILE A 97 -37.41 13.06 23.01
C ILE A 97 -38.38 13.93 23.83
N TYR A 98 -37.86 14.77 24.72
CA TYR A 98 -38.65 15.55 25.68
C TYR A 98 -38.81 17.04 25.30
N HIS A 99 -38.37 17.45 24.10
CA HIS A 99 -38.65 18.76 23.48
C HIS A 99 -39.41 18.59 22.16
#